data_AF-A0A6B3CRY4-F1
#
_entry.id   AF-A0A6B3CRY4-F1
#
_cell.length_a   1.000
_cell.length_b   1.000
_cell.length_c   1.000
_cell.angle_alpha   90.00
_cell.angle_beta   90.00
_cell.angle_gamma   90.00
#
_symmetry.space_group_name_H-M   'P 1'
#
loop_
_entity.id
_entity.type
_entity.pdbx_description
1 polymer ?
#
loop_
_entity_poly.entity_id
_entity_poly.type
_entity_poly.pdbx_seq_one_letter_code
_entity_poly.pdbx_strand_id
1 'polypeptide(L)'
;RELTQTLAVTGIVLPLYSESGWPALTSALTAAEKGDGSELLALADGYNERDPSGRYGTTTHSQRVISCLDDKQRPTVEETKKLLPRLEEISPVFGAFLGWDTA
;
A
#
# COMPACT_ATOMS: atom_id res chain seq x y z
N ARG A 1 9.32 15.23 2.71
CA ARG A 1 9.75 14.04 1.95
C ARG A 1 8.79 13.89 0.78
N GLU A 2 9.24 13.42 -0.37
CA GLU A 2 8.39 13.25 -1.55
C GLU A 2 7.42 12.08 -1.37
N LEU A 3 6.19 12.24 -1.86
CA LEU A 3 5.19 11.18 -1.93
C LEU A 3 5.38 10.40 -3.23
N THR A 4 5.96 9.21 -3.15
CA THR A 4 6.04 8.27 -4.28
C THR A 4 4.70 7.56 -4.50
N GLN A 5 4.49 7.01 -5.70
CA GLN A 5 3.29 6.21 -6.01
C GLN A 5 3.04 5.09 -5.00
N THR A 6 4.06 4.30 -4.63
CA THR A 6 3.91 3.21 -3.65
C THR A 6 3.42 3.73 -2.30
N LEU A 7 4.00 4.83 -1.80
CA LEU A 7 3.57 5.46 -0.55
C LEU A 7 2.15 6.01 -0.65
N ALA A 8 1.74 6.57 -1.79
CA ALA A 8 0.37 7.02 -2.00
C ALA A 8 -0.62 5.86 -1.90
N VAL A 9 -0.35 4.73 -2.56
CA VAL A 9 -1.20 3.52 -2.48
C VAL A 9 -1.27 3.01 -1.04
N THR A 10 -0.14 2.92 -0.33
CA THR A 10 -0.13 2.52 1.09
C THR A 10 -0.95 3.46 1.96
N GLY A 11 -0.82 4.78 1.76
CA GLY A 11 -1.59 5.80 2.47
C GLY A 11 -3.10 5.74 2.18
N ILE A 12 -3.49 5.29 0.99
CA ILE A 12 -4.90 5.03 0.63
C ILE A 12 -5.41 3.75 1.29
N VAL A 13 -4.60 2.69 1.34
CA VAL A 13 -5.00 1.38 1.87
C VAL A 13 -5.34 1.45 3.37
N LEU A 14 -4.54 2.12 4.19
CA LEU A 14 -4.73 2.20 5.64
C LEU A 14 -6.17 2.63 6.06
N PRO A 15 -6.70 3.79 5.61
CA PRO A 15 -8.03 4.24 6.00
C PRO A 15 -9.18 3.40 5.40
N LEU A 16 -8.92 2.48 4.46
CA LEU A 16 -9.93 1.59 3.90
C LEU A 16 -10.20 0.35 4.77
N TYR A 17 -9.41 0.11 5.82
CA TYR A 17 -9.65 -0.99 6.78
C TYR A 17 -10.94 -0.80 7.59
N SER A 18 -11.41 0.44 7.75
CA SER A 18 -12.62 0.78 8.52
C SER A 18 -13.23 2.07 7.98
N GLU A 19 -14.57 2.12 7.92
CA GLU A 19 -15.30 3.33 7.48
C GLU A 19 -14.98 4.57 8.32
N SER A 20 -14.57 4.39 9.58
CA SER A 20 -14.12 5.49 10.44
C SER A 20 -12.88 6.22 9.90
N GLY A 21 -12.10 5.60 9.00
CA GLY A 21 -10.95 6.21 8.34
C GLY A 21 -11.29 7.06 7.11
N TRP A 22 -12.49 6.94 6.55
CA TRP A 22 -12.86 7.59 5.29
C TRP A 22 -12.80 9.12 5.31
N PRO A 23 -13.15 9.83 6.41
CA PRO A 23 -12.95 11.27 6.48
C PRO A 23 -11.48 11.68 6.30
N ALA A 24 -10.55 10.92 6.90
CA ALA A 24 -9.12 11.18 6.76
C ALA A 24 -8.64 10.91 5.33
N LEU A 25 -9.12 9.83 4.70
CA LEU A 25 -8.82 9.55 3.28
C LEU A 25 -9.32 10.67 2.36
N THR A 26 -10.54 11.17 2.60
CA THR A 26 -11.13 12.25 1.79
C THR A 26 -10.30 13.52 1.88
N SER A 27 -9.86 13.90 3.09
CA SER A 27 -8.96 15.02 3.32
C SER A 27 -7.65 14.85 2.56
N ALA A 28 -7.01 13.68 2.72
CA ALA A 28 -5.72 13.39 2.12
C ALA A 28 -5.74 13.41 0.58
N LEU A 29 -6.80 12.86 -0.03
CA LEU A 29 -6.98 12.90 -1.50
C LEU A 29 -7.25 14.32 -1.99
N THR A 30 -8.09 15.09 -1.29
CA THR A 30 -8.40 16.48 -1.64
C THR A 30 -7.15 17.37 -1.60
N ALA A 31 -6.28 17.16 -0.61
CA ALA A 31 -5.00 17.86 -0.51
C ALA A 31 -4.04 17.42 -1.62
N ALA A 32 -3.95 16.12 -1.89
CA ALA A 32 -3.06 15.57 -2.92
C ALA A 32 -3.43 16.06 -4.34
N GLU A 33 -4.72 16.17 -4.66
CA GLU A 33 -5.21 16.76 -5.93
C GLU A 33 -4.79 18.22 -6.09
N LYS A 34 -4.54 18.93 -4.99
CA LYS A 34 -4.03 20.31 -4.97
C LYS A 34 -2.50 20.39 -4.92
N GLY A 35 -1.82 19.24 -5.00
CA GLY A 35 -0.36 19.13 -4.98
C GLY A 35 0.25 18.93 -3.59
N ASP A 36 -0.56 18.73 -2.54
CA ASP A 36 -0.08 18.47 -1.19
C ASP A 36 -0.29 16.99 -0.79
N GLY A 37 0.76 16.19 -0.95
CA GLY A 37 0.76 14.77 -0.59
C GLY A 37 1.07 14.48 0.89
N SER A 38 1.13 15.49 1.76
CA SER A 38 1.62 15.32 3.14
C SER A 38 0.75 14.39 3.98
N GLU A 39 -0.58 14.47 3.85
CA GLU A 39 -1.51 13.59 4.57
C GLU A 39 -1.43 12.13 4.11
N LEU A 40 -1.34 11.88 2.81
CA LEU A 40 -1.10 10.53 2.27
C LEU A 40 0.22 9.95 2.76
N LEU A 41 1.25 10.79 2.85
CA LEU A 41 2.55 10.38 3.38
C LEU A 41 2.48 10.04 4.87
N ALA A 42 1.72 10.80 5.66
CA ALA A 42 1.51 10.53 7.08
C ALA A 42 0.74 9.23 7.31
N LEU A 43 -0.30 8.96 6.50
CA LEU A 43 -1.03 7.70 6.52
C LEU A 43 -0.11 6.51 6.16
N ALA A 44 0.75 6.69 5.16
CA ALA A 44 1.73 5.67 4.78
C ALA A 44 2.78 5.41 5.88
N ASP A 45 3.24 6.46 6.57
CA ASP A 45 4.14 6.32 7.72
C ASP A 45 3.44 5.59 8.87
N GLY A 46 2.16 5.89 9.14
CA GLY A 46 1.35 5.16 10.12
C GLY A 46 1.20 3.67 9.80
N TYR A 47 0.91 3.32 8.55
CA TYR A 47 0.81 1.93 8.10
C TYR A 47 2.13 1.17 8.28
N ASN A 48 3.25 1.83 8.01
CA ASN A 48 4.58 1.24 8.08
C ASN A 48 5.23 1.33 9.47
N GLU A 49 4.52 1.82 10.49
CA GLU A 49 5.05 2.08 11.83
C GLU A 49 6.31 2.96 11.82
N ARG A 50 6.36 3.93 10.90
CA ARG A 50 7.50 4.83 10.77
C ARG A 50 7.34 6.04 11.68
N ASP A 51 8.27 6.23 12.61
CA ASP A 51 8.26 7.36 13.53
C ASP A 51 8.89 8.65 12.91
N PRO A 52 8.73 9.82 13.56
CA PRO A 52 9.29 11.08 13.05
C PRO A 52 10.83 11.11 12.94
N SER A 53 11.54 10.26 13.68
CA SER A 53 12.99 10.09 13.55
C SER A 53 13.37 9.17 12.38
N GLY A 54 12.38 8.55 11.74
CA GLY A 54 12.52 7.67 10.59
C GLY A 54 12.79 6.22 10.92
N ARG A 55 12.64 5.80 12.18
CA ARG A 55 12.71 4.39 12.56
C ARG A 55 11.40 3.70 12.24
N TYR A 56 11.48 2.43 11.88
CA TYR A 56 10.32 1.59 11.57
C TYR A 56 10.08 0.60 12.71
N GLY A 57 8.82 0.28 12.95
CA GLY A 57 8.43 -0.89 13.73
C GLY A 57 8.73 -2.19 13.01
N THR A 58 8.34 -3.31 13.61
CA THR A 58 8.65 -4.65 13.10
C THR A 58 7.45 -5.35 12.47
N THR A 59 6.25 -4.77 12.54
CA THR A 59 5.01 -5.46 12.18
C THR A 59 4.99 -5.87 10.72
N THR A 60 5.26 -4.94 9.79
CA THR A 60 5.24 -5.21 8.34
C THR A 60 6.29 -6.24 7.92
N HIS A 61 7.51 -6.13 8.47
CA HIS A 61 8.59 -7.07 8.22
C HIS A 61 8.29 -8.47 8.76
N SER A 62 7.73 -8.55 9.98
CA SER A 62 7.34 -9.82 10.59
C SER A 62 6.21 -10.49 9.81
N GLN A 63 5.20 -9.70 9.41
CA GLN A 63 4.07 -10.20 8.61
C GLN A 63 4.55 -10.83 7.30
N ARG A 64 5.45 -10.17 6.54
CA ARG A 64 5.97 -10.73 5.29
C ARG A 64 6.67 -12.07 5.51
N VAL A 65 7.55 -12.17 6.52
CA VAL A 65 8.28 -13.42 6.81
C VAL A 65 7.33 -14.55 7.22
N ILE A 66 6.36 -14.25 8.08
CA ILE A 66 5.37 -15.24 8.54
C ILE A 66 4.49 -15.69 7.38
N SER A 67 3.94 -14.76 6.58
CA SER A 67 3.11 -15.09 5.42
C SER A 67 3.87 -15.92 4.38
N CYS A 68 5.16 -15.64 4.15
CA CYS A 68 5.98 -16.49 3.29
C CYS A 68 6.20 -17.89 3.88
N LEU A 69 6.26 -18.06 5.20
CA LEU A 69 6.38 -19.38 5.81
C LEU A 69 5.06 -20.18 5.75
N ASP A 70 3.93 -19.48 5.89
CA ASP A 70 2.60 -20.08 5.90
C ASP A 70 2.12 -20.51 4.50
N ASP A 71 2.41 -19.70 3.46
CA ASP A 71 1.98 -19.98 2.08
C ASP A 71 3.13 -20.55 1.21
N LYS A 72 2.78 -21.49 0.32
CA LYS A 72 3.68 -22.13 -0.64
C LYS A 72 3.67 -21.48 -2.03
N GLN A 73 2.73 -20.58 -2.33
CA GLN A 73 2.64 -19.92 -3.64
C GLN A 73 3.89 -19.08 -3.91
N ARG A 74 4.54 -19.32 -5.05
CA ARG A 74 5.74 -18.61 -5.51
C ARG A 74 5.68 -18.40 -7.02
N PRO A 75 4.76 -17.55 -7.53
CA PRO A 75 4.69 -17.25 -8.95
C PRO A 75 5.98 -16.57 -9.40
N THR A 76 6.45 -16.96 -10.58
CA THR A 76 7.53 -16.27 -11.30
C THR A 76 7.06 -14.91 -11.80
N VAL A 77 8.01 -14.03 -12.15
CA VAL A 77 7.72 -12.73 -12.77
C VAL A 77 6.85 -12.89 -14.02
N GLU A 78 7.10 -13.93 -14.83
CA GLU A 78 6.36 -14.29 -16.03
C GLU A 78 4.93 -14.72 -15.73
N GLU A 79 4.72 -15.49 -14.66
CA GLU A 79 3.38 -15.88 -14.20
C GLU A 79 2.61 -14.68 -13.67
N THR A 80 3.23 -13.82 -12.87
CA THR A 80 2.63 -12.60 -12.36
C THR A 80 2.24 -11.65 -13.50
N LYS A 81 3.10 -11.46 -14.50
CA LYS A 81 2.78 -10.65 -15.70
C LYS A 81 1.56 -11.17 -16.46
N LYS A 82 1.31 -12.48 -16.49
CA LYS A 82 0.10 -13.05 -17.11
C LYS A 82 -1.16 -12.76 -16.30
N LEU A 83 -1.04 -12.57 -14.98
CA LEU A 83 -2.16 -12.28 -14.09
C LEU A 83 -2.50 -10.79 -14.02
N LEU A 84 -1.51 -9.90 -14.22
CA LEU A 84 -1.68 -8.44 -14.10
C LEU A 84 -2.89 -7.88 -14.88
N PRO A 85 -3.12 -8.20 -16.17
CA PRO A 85 -4.25 -7.62 -16.89
C PRO A 85 -5.60 -7.90 -16.22
N ARG A 86 -5.77 -9.12 -15.68
CA ARG A 86 -6.98 -9.51 -14.96
C ARG A 86 -7.10 -8.76 -13.63
N LEU A 87 -6.00 -8.59 -12.89
CA LEU A 87 -6.02 -7.89 -11.60
C LEU A 87 -6.30 -6.40 -11.77
N GLU A 88 -5.73 -5.78 -12.80
CA GLU A 88 -5.98 -4.38 -13.18
C GLU A 88 -7.43 -4.17 -13.65
N GLU A 89 -8.03 -5.13 -14.36
CA GLU A 89 -9.45 -5.10 -14.73
C GLU A 89 -10.36 -5.16 -13.49
N ILE A 90 -10.04 -6.04 -12.53
CA ILE A 90 -10.82 -6.18 -11.28
C ILE A 90 -10.69 -4.94 -10.40
N SER A 91 -9.48 -4.38 -10.30
CA SER A 91 -9.20 -3.20 -9.50
C SER A 91 -8.18 -2.30 -10.20
N PRO A 92 -8.63 -1.25 -10.90
CA PRO A 92 -7.72 -0.33 -11.58
C PRO A 92 -6.75 0.39 -10.64
N VAL A 93 -7.13 0.55 -9.36
CA VAL A 93 -6.33 1.25 -8.35
C VAL A 93 -5.34 0.30 -7.68
N PHE A 94 -5.75 -0.91 -7.33
CA PHE A 94 -4.94 -1.82 -6.50
C PHE A 94 -4.39 -3.04 -7.24
N GLY A 95 -4.88 -3.32 -8.45
CA GLY A 95 -4.59 -4.54 -9.20
C GLY A 95 -3.10 -4.75 -9.44
N ALA A 96 -2.40 -3.71 -9.92
CA ALA A 96 -0.96 -3.77 -10.13
C ALA A 96 -0.20 -3.95 -8.80
N PHE A 97 -0.57 -3.19 -7.76
CA PHE A 97 0.08 -3.27 -6.44
C PHE A 97 -0.04 -4.67 -5.83
N LEU A 98 -1.25 -5.23 -5.82
CA LEU A 98 -1.51 -6.56 -5.28
C LEU A 98 -0.93 -7.66 -6.16
N GLY A 99 -0.94 -7.48 -7.48
CA GLY A 99 -0.35 -8.45 -8.41
C GLY A 99 1.14 -8.62 -8.19
N TRP A 100 1.88 -7.51 -8.08
CA TRP A 100 3.32 -7.58 -7.82
C TRP A 100 3.69 -8.07 -6.43
N ASP A 101 2.81 -7.96 -5.43
CA ASP A 101 3.05 -8.51 -4.09
C ASP A 101 3.13 -10.04 -4.06
N THR A 102 2.54 -10.70 -5.07
CA THR A 102 2.56 -12.16 -5.21
C THR A 102 3.90 -12.72 -5.72
N ALA A 103 4.70 -11.92 -6.42
CA ALA A 103 5.96 -12.33 -7.06
C ALA A 103 7.17 -12.34 -6.12
#